data_AF-A0A831SY75-F1
#
_entry.id   AF-A0A831SY75-F1
#
_cell.length_a   1.000
_cell.length_b   1.000
_cell.length_c   1.000
_cell.angle_alpha   90.00
_cell.angle_beta   90.00
_cell.angle_gamma   90.00
#
_symmetry.space_group_name_H-M   'P 1'
#
loop_
_entity.id
_entity.type
_entity.pdbx_description
1 polymer ?
#
loop_
_entity_poly.entity_id
_entity_poly.type
_entity_poly.pdbx_seq_one_letter_code
_entity_poly.pdbx_strand_id
1 'polypeptide(L)'
;MGENDAGTWGERMNGGVGEWGNGRRDAMSPTLPLLHSLCHSPTPSFFLPLSHFFSLPPRFPVSPLSPPLSRSFLVAALCLLLIACNKAPRPLLQMAEAAWQSGDYPAAAHYYQEFLQKNPDDPRSARALFELGNIYLLNLKQYANAQQSYSELLSRFPDSEFSYLARQRRAESYVEMGRTYEAIAEYENLFIAFPETDDRRRIRLTIADLYHKQHNYSQAEAEYQKVIDGAHYDSLSQTAYLRIGGINQLVRERYDKAIAAYSKVAEMTGDHKVRLQALYNIADGYAKLYKFDDAINVLKQIADGEQREFIEKRIKEFQEQKQKHTEAPQVDWGH
;
A
#
# COMPACT_ATOMS: atom_id res chain seq x y z
N MET A 1 -33.70 -11.84 -32.89
CA MET A 1 -32.31 -11.73 -32.41
C MET A 1 -32.03 -10.23 -32.30
N GLY A 2 -32.31 -9.66 -31.14
CA GLY A 2 -32.05 -8.25 -30.85
C GLY A 2 -31.10 -8.21 -29.67
N GLU A 3 -29.93 -7.62 -29.88
CA GLU A 3 -28.91 -7.43 -28.86
C GLU A 3 -29.46 -6.51 -27.76
N ASN A 4 -29.46 -7.02 -26.53
CA ASN A 4 -29.88 -6.28 -25.35
C ASN A 4 -28.77 -5.30 -24.96
N ASP A 5 -28.89 -4.03 -25.37
CA ASP A 5 -28.12 -2.89 -24.85
C ASP A 5 -28.56 -2.49 -23.42
N ALA A 6 -28.68 -3.47 -22.53
CA ALA A 6 -28.92 -3.28 -21.11
C ALA A 6 -27.58 -3.12 -20.36
N GLY A 7 -26.75 -2.16 -20.81
CA GLY A 7 -25.61 -1.70 -20.03
C GLY A 7 -26.13 -1.13 -18.70
N THR A 8 -25.83 -1.82 -17.59
CA THR A 8 -26.25 -1.38 -16.26
C THR A 8 -25.68 0.03 -15.99
N TRP A 9 -26.44 0.89 -15.32
CA TRP A 9 -25.99 2.24 -14.96
C TRP A 9 -24.65 2.22 -14.18
N GLY A 10 -24.38 1.11 -13.49
CA GLY A 10 -23.08 0.82 -12.88
C GLY A 10 -21.91 0.93 -13.85
N GLU A 11 -22.05 0.54 -15.12
CA GLU A 11 -21.02 0.64 -16.16
C GLU A 11 -20.92 2.06 -16.74
N ARG A 12 -22.04 2.76 -16.94
CA ARG A 12 -22.06 4.15 -17.44
C ARG A 12 -21.52 5.16 -16.41
N MET A 13 -21.67 4.88 -15.12
CA MET A 13 -21.04 5.65 -14.03
C MET A 13 -19.66 5.10 -13.63
N ASN A 14 -19.33 3.83 -13.94
CA ASN A 14 -17.97 3.30 -13.77
C ASN A 14 -16.95 3.85 -14.76
N GLY A 15 -17.37 4.65 -15.75
CA GLY A 15 -16.49 5.46 -16.60
C GLY A 15 -15.61 6.47 -15.83
N GLY A 16 -15.63 6.48 -14.49
CA GLY A 16 -14.78 7.32 -13.64
C GLY A 16 -14.26 6.67 -12.35
N VAL A 17 -14.29 5.33 -12.20
CA VAL A 17 -13.64 4.63 -11.05
C VAL A 17 -12.62 3.57 -11.53
N GLY A 18 -12.14 3.75 -12.76
CA GLY A 18 -11.17 2.89 -13.45
C GLY A 18 -9.93 3.64 -13.92
N GLU A 19 -9.51 4.69 -13.23
CA GLU A 19 -8.17 5.27 -13.34
C GLU A 19 -7.71 5.70 -11.94
N TRP A 20 -7.24 4.74 -11.14
CA TRP A 20 -6.38 5.05 -10.00
C TRP A 20 -4.92 4.97 -10.45
N GLY A 21 -4.58 5.82 -11.42
CA GLY A 21 -3.22 6.22 -11.71
C GLY A 21 -2.91 7.50 -10.92
N ASN A 22 -1.98 7.40 -9.97
CA ASN A 22 -1.32 8.53 -9.31
C ASN A 22 -2.24 9.62 -8.70
N GLY A 23 -2.82 9.30 -7.55
CA GLY A 23 -3.15 10.33 -6.55
C GLY A 23 -1.85 11.03 -6.13
N ARG A 24 -1.82 12.34 -6.35
CA ARG A 24 -0.73 13.29 -6.06
C ARG A 24 -0.03 12.95 -4.75
N ARG A 25 1.26 12.63 -4.84
CA ARG A 25 2.19 12.78 -3.73
C ARG A 25 2.52 14.26 -3.64
N ASP A 26 1.77 14.98 -2.81
CA ASP A 26 2.25 16.25 -2.31
C ASP A 26 3.59 15.99 -1.62
N ALA A 27 4.63 16.62 -2.15
CA ALA A 27 5.98 16.56 -1.63
C ALA A 27 6.02 17.21 -0.24
N MET A 28 5.71 16.43 0.79
CA MET A 28 6.07 16.78 2.16
C MET A 28 7.55 16.47 2.33
N SER A 29 8.35 17.51 2.14
CA SER A 29 9.71 17.58 2.67
C SER A 29 9.65 17.53 4.21
N PRO A 30 10.36 16.61 4.88
CA PRO A 30 10.56 16.75 6.31
C PRO A 30 11.83 17.60 6.52
N THR A 31 11.64 18.90 6.71
CA THR A 31 12.57 19.71 7.49
C THR A 31 12.19 19.58 8.96
N LEU A 32 12.99 18.88 9.76
CA LEU A 32 12.90 18.93 11.22
C LEU A 32 14.29 19.00 11.87
N PRO A 33 14.39 19.61 13.07
CA PRO A 33 15.54 20.39 13.50
C PRO A 33 16.45 19.66 14.49
N LEU A 34 17.66 20.20 14.61
CA LEU A 34 18.68 19.87 15.62
C LEU A 34 18.12 20.02 17.04
N LEU A 35 18.26 18.96 17.86
CA LEU A 35 18.17 19.07 19.32
C LEU A 35 19.43 18.51 19.99
N HIS A 36 20.04 19.43 20.73
CA HIS A 36 21.09 19.27 21.72
C HIS A 36 20.51 18.67 23.02
N SER A 37 21.13 17.63 23.59
CA SER A 37 21.21 17.37 25.06
C SER A 37 22.07 16.12 25.27
N LEU A 38 23.27 16.15 25.85
CA LEU A 38 23.62 16.25 27.29
C LEU A 38 22.88 15.27 28.22
N CYS A 39 23.54 14.17 28.58
CA CYS A 39 23.43 13.40 29.84
C CYS A 39 24.70 12.52 29.93
N HIS A 40 25.70 12.74 30.80
CA HIS A 40 25.80 12.48 32.26
C HIS A 40 25.48 11.04 32.70
N SER A 41 26.54 10.19 32.70
CA SER A 41 26.99 9.20 33.72
C SER A 41 26.01 8.17 34.37
N PRO A 42 26.46 7.19 35.19
CA PRO A 42 27.79 6.59 35.40
C PRO A 42 27.79 5.03 35.29
N THR A 43 28.99 4.48 35.45
CA THR A 43 29.41 3.07 35.56
C THR A 43 28.72 2.26 36.68
N PRO A 44 28.90 0.92 36.66
CA PRO A 44 29.18 0.20 37.89
C PRO A 44 30.48 -0.61 37.82
N SER A 45 31.29 -0.41 38.85
CA SER A 45 32.52 -1.12 39.18
C SER A 45 32.18 -2.50 39.76
N PHE A 46 32.74 -3.57 39.20
CA PHE A 46 32.81 -4.87 39.87
C PHE A 46 34.27 -5.19 40.24
N PHE A 47 34.52 -5.16 41.55
CA PHE A 47 35.64 -5.78 42.23
C PHE A 47 35.48 -7.30 42.19
N LEU A 48 36.56 -8.04 41.89
CA LEU A 48 36.94 -9.30 42.55
C LEU A 48 38.45 -9.59 42.30
N PRO A 49 39.11 -10.39 43.15
CA PRO A 49 40.49 -10.15 43.59
C PRO A 49 41.57 -11.06 42.97
N LEU A 50 42.82 -10.67 43.26
CA LEU A 50 44.07 -11.40 43.02
C LEU A 50 44.02 -12.87 43.44
N SER A 51 44.60 -13.74 42.61
CA SER A 51 45.93 -14.34 42.85
C SER A 51 46.05 -15.66 42.10
N HIS A 52 47.13 -15.84 41.33
CA HIS A 52 48.04 -16.98 41.45
C HIS A 52 48.99 -17.08 40.25
N PHE A 53 50.20 -17.55 40.56
CA PHE A 53 51.25 -18.06 39.68
C PHE A 53 52.15 -17.09 38.91
N PHE A 54 53.22 -16.71 39.62
CA PHE A 54 54.61 -16.76 39.16
C PHE A 54 54.87 -17.81 38.07
N SER A 55 55.35 -17.36 36.91
CA SER A 55 56.43 -18.01 36.14
C SER A 55 56.95 -17.06 35.08
N LEU A 56 58.15 -16.51 35.31
CA LEU A 56 58.92 -15.74 34.33
C LEU A 56 59.57 -16.68 33.30
N PRO A 57 59.44 -16.44 31.99
CA PRO A 57 60.40 -16.90 31.01
C PRO A 57 61.47 -15.82 30.70
N PRO A 58 62.60 -16.21 30.10
CA PRO A 58 63.87 -15.47 30.17
C PRO A 58 63.92 -14.21 29.29
N ARG A 59 64.77 -13.28 29.72
CA ARG A 59 65.16 -12.05 29.01
C ARG A 59 65.84 -12.40 27.69
N PHE A 60 65.21 -12.06 26.57
CA PHE A 60 65.91 -11.96 25.29
C PHE A 60 66.60 -10.59 25.18
N PRO A 61 67.81 -10.50 24.61
CA PRO A 61 68.49 -9.23 24.40
C PRO A 61 67.76 -8.42 23.33
N VAL A 62 67.38 -7.19 23.70
CA VAL A 62 66.77 -6.22 22.80
C VAL A 62 67.90 -5.54 22.01
N SER A 63 68.03 -5.87 20.73
CA SER A 63 68.86 -5.10 19.79
C SER A 63 68.12 -3.80 19.43
N PRO A 64 68.70 -2.60 19.60
CA PRO A 64 68.06 -1.37 19.16
C PRO A 64 68.54 -1.05 17.75
N LEU A 65 67.80 -1.48 16.72
CA LEU A 65 68.05 -0.98 15.36
C LEU A 65 66.76 -0.85 14.56
N SER A 66 65.99 0.18 14.88
CA SER A 66 65.14 0.86 13.90
C SER A 66 65.46 2.35 13.98
N PRO A 67 65.71 3.04 12.85
CA PRO A 67 65.92 4.48 12.87
C PRO A 67 64.64 5.14 13.39
N PRO A 68 64.73 6.29 14.09
CA PRO A 68 63.53 7.02 14.44
C PRO A 68 62.82 7.38 13.15
N LEU A 69 61.59 6.86 12.97
CA LEU A 69 60.68 7.35 11.94
C LEU A 69 60.66 8.87 12.10
N SER A 70 61.22 9.58 11.10
CA SER A 70 61.35 11.02 11.18
C SER A 70 59.97 11.61 11.45
N ARG A 71 59.88 12.69 12.24
CA ARG A 71 58.59 13.39 12.47
C ARG A 71 57.86 13.65 11.14
N SER A 72 58.61 13.87 10.07
CA SER A 72 58.12 14.00 8.70
C SER A 72 57.43 12.73 8.15
N PHE A 73 57.89 11.53 8.48
CA PHE A 73 57.24 10.26 8.10
C PHE A 73 55.94 10.03 8.87
N LEU A 74 55.90 10.36 10.16
CA LEU A 74 54.67 10.30 10.96
C LEU A 74 53.65 11.35 10.50
N VAL A 75 54.08 12.56 10.15
CA VAL A 75 53.22 13.60 9.58
C VAL A 75 52.76 13.22 8.17
N ALA A 76 53.62 12.63 7.34
CA ALA A 76 53.23 12.16 6.00
C ALA A 76 52.27 10.96 6.07
N ALA A 77 52.46 10.03 7.02
CA ALA A 77 51.54 8.92 7.25
C ALA A 77 50.20 9.39 7.85
N LEU A 78 50.22 10.37 8.76
CA LEU A 78 49.02 11.02 9.29
C LEU A 78 48.30 11.82 8.20
N CYS A 79 49.02 12.54 7.34
CA CYS A 79 48.46 13.23 6.18
C CYS A 79 47.91 12.24 5.14
N LEU A 80 48.56 11.11 4.89
CA LEU A 80 48.05 10.06 4.00
C LEU A 80 46.82 9.35 4.59
N LEU A 81 46.76 9.16 5.92
CA LEU A 81 45.57 8.67 6.63
C LEU A 81 44.43 9.71 6.60
N LEU A 82 44.73 11.00 6.73
CA LEU A 82 43.74 12.09 6.64
C LEU A 82 43.25 12.32 5.20
N ILE A 83 44.10 12.11 4.18
CA ILE A 83 43.74 12.17 2.75
C ILE A 83 42.95 10.91 2.35
N ALA A 84 43.30 9.74 2.90
CA ALA A 84 42.54 8.49 2.71
C ALA A 84 41.17 8.52 3.38
N CYS A 85 40.99 9.31 4.44
CA CYS A 85 39.70 9.48 5.13
C CYS A 85 38.76 10.53 4.51
N ASN A 86 39.13 11.23 3.43
CA ASN A 86 38.34 12.37 2.92
C ASN A 86 37.46 12.09 1.68
N LYS A 87 37.29 10.83 1.26
CA LYS A 87 36.16 10.47 0.39
C LYS A 87 34.96 10.13 1.26
N ALA A 88 34.46 11.12 2.01
CA ALA A 88 33.22 10.99 2.74
C ALA A 88 32.15 10.45 1.78
N PRO A 89 31.23 9.56 2.17
CA PRO A 89 30.22 8.99 1.27
C PRO A 89 29.15 10.00 0.79
N ARG A 90 29.29 11.28 1.19
CA ARG A 90 28.37 12.39 0.92
C ARG A 90 28.24 12.80 -0.56
N PRO A 91 29.28 12.76 -1.44
CA PRO A 91 29.15 13.27 -2.80
C PRO A 91 28.26 12.35 -3.63
N LEU A 92 28.30 11.03 -3.45
CA LEU A 92 27.47 10.09 -4.21
C LEU A 92 25.97 10.28 -3.90
N LEU A 93 25.60 10.43 -2.63
CA LEU A 93 24.22 10.69 -2.27
C LEU A 93 23.74 12.06 -2.78
N GLN A 94 24.59 13.08 -2.75
CA GLN A 94 24.27 14.40 -3.31
C GLN A 94 24.11 14.35 -4.84
N MET A 95 24.95 13.60 -5.54
CA MET A 95 24.84 13.37 -6.98
C MET A 95 23.57 12.60 -7.32
N ALA A 96 23.23 11.56 -6.55
CA ALA A 96 22.00 10.81 -6.71
C ALA A 96 20.77 11.70 -6.55
N GLU A 97 20.74 12.53 -5.51
CA GLU A 97 19.66 13.49 -5.27
C GLU A 97 19.59 14.54 -6.38
N ALA A 98 20.72 15.13 -6.79
CA ALA A 98 20.74 16.12 -7.87
C ALA A 98 20.22 15.54 -9.19
N ALA A 99 20.62 14.31 -9.53
CA ALA A 99 20.12 13.60 -10.71
C ALA A 99 18.62 13.29 -10.61
N TRP A 100 18.13 12.90 -9.43
CA TRP A 100 16.71 12.68 -9.19
C TRP A 100 15.90 13.96 -9.39
N GLN A 101 16.36 15.08 -8.83
CA GLN A 101 15.73 16.39 -8.97
C GLN A 101 15.73 16.89 -10.42
N SER A 102 16.74 16.55 -11.21
CA SER A 102 16.78 16.86 -12.64
C SER A 102 15.95 15.90 -13.50
N GLY A 103 15.31 14.88 -12.90
CA GLY A 103 14.55 13.85 -13.60
C GLY A 103 15.39 12.78 -14.31
N ASP A 104 16.71 12.78 -14.11
CA ASP A 104 17.62 11.75 -14.63
C ASP A 104 17.63 10.54 -13.68
N TYR A 105 16.52 9.80 -13.71
CA TYR A 105 16.31 8.63 -12.86
C TYR A 105 17.33 7.51 -13.08
N PRO A 106 17.78 7.21 -14.32
CA PRO A 106 18.87 6.26 -14.53
C PRO A 106 20.18 6.67 -13.84
N ALA A 107 20.59 7.94 -13.96
CA ALA A 107 21.79 8.43 -13.28
C ALA A 107 21.63 8.42 -11.76
N ALA A 108 20.45 8.82 -11.25
CA ALA A 108 20.15 8.76 -9.82
C ALA A 108 20.29 7.33 -9.27
N ALA A 109 19.70 6.35 -9.96
CA ALA A 109 19.83 4.93 -9.60
C ALA A 109 21.29 4.47 -9.60
N HIS A 110 22.06 4.85 -10.62
CA HIS A 110 23.48 4.53 -10.72
C HIS A 110 24.29 5.05 -9.51
N TYR A 111 24.11 6.32 -9.13
CA TYR A 111 24.82 6.90 -7.99
C TYR A 111 24.41 6.26 -6.65
N TYR A 112 23.13 5.92 -6.47
CA TYR A 112 22.70 5.15 -5.29
C TYR A 112 23.32 3.75 -5.25
N GLN A 113 23.38 3.04 -6.37
CA GLN A 113 24.05 1.73 -6.46
C GLN A 113 25.54 1.84 -6.12
N GLU A 114 26.23 2.84 -6.66
CA GLU A 114 27.66 3.06 -6.37
C GLU A 114 27.89 3.39 -4.89
N PHE A 115 27.02 4.20 -4.29
CA PHE A 115 27.05 4.48 -2.85
C PHE A 115 26.93 3.20 -2.02
N LEU A 116 25.93 2.36 -2.33
CA LEU A 116 25.65 1.13 -1.61
C LEU A 116 26.77 0.09 -1.75
N GLN A 117 27.40 0.02 -2.93
CA GLN A 117 28.53 -0.87 -3.18
C GLN A 117 29.77 -0.46 -2.36
N LYS A 118 30.05 0.84 -2.28
CA LYS A 118 31.24 1.36 -1.59
C LYS A 118 31.07 1.47 -0.08
N ASN A 119 29.83 1.64 0.38
CA ASN A 119 29.52 1.93 1.77
C ASN A 119 28.39 1.04 2.27
N PRO A 120 28.51 -0.30 2.18
CA PRO A 120 27.42 -1.21 2.50
C PRO A 120 26.84 -0.93 3.89
N ASP A 121 27.68 -0.77 4.92
CA ASP A 121 27.23 -0.66 6.31
C ASP A 121 27.02 0.79 6.79
N ASP A 122 27.01 1.77 5.88
CA ASP A 122 26.73 3.16 6.23
C ASP A 122 25.31 3.28 6.80
N PRO A 123 25.08 4.07 7.88
CA PRO A 123 23.74 4.28 8.44
C PRO A 123 22.71 4.82 7.42
N ARG A 124 23.17 5.45 6.33
CA ARG A 124 22.30 5.98 5.25
C ARG A 124 21.95 4.92 4.21
N SER A 125 22.51 3.72 4.27
CA SER A 125 22.25 2.64 3.32
C SER A 125 20.79 2.19 3.30
N ALA A 126 20.11 2.19 4.46
CA ALA A 126 18.67 1.91 4.50
C ALA A 126 17.87 2.92 3.65
N ARG A 127 18.15 4.22 3.81
CA ARG A 127 17.52 5.27 2.99
C ARG A 127 17.89 5.12 1.52
N ALA A 128 19.17 4.91 1.20
CA ALA A 128 19.63 4.76 -0.17
C ALA A 128 18.97 3.56 -0.89
N LEU A 129 18.81 2.42 -0.21
CA LEU A 129 18.08 1.26 -0.74
C LEU A 129 16.59 1.57 -0.96
N PHE A 130 15.97 2.31 -0.04
CA PHE A 130 14.58 2.72 -0.17
C PHE A 130 14.36 3.64 -1.38
N GLU A 131 15.20 4.66 -1.54
CA GLU A 131 15.12 5.60 -2.67
C GLU A 131 15.46 4.92 -4.00
N LEU A 132 16.46 4.05 -4.01
CA LEU A 132 16.79 3.24 -5.19
C LEU A 132 15.59 2.36 -5.61
N GLY A 133 14.95 1.69 -4.64
CA GLY A 133 13.73 0.93 -4.89
C GLY A 133 12.60 1.80 -5.44
N ASN A 134 12.40 3.00 -4.89
CA ASN A 134 11.39 3.95 -5.36
C ASN A 134 11.64 4.40 -6.80
N ILE A 135 12.89 4.71 -7.15
CA ILE A 135 13.27 5.06 -8.52
C ILE A 135 12.93 3.92 -9.48
N TYR A 136 13.27 2.68 -9.11
CA TYR A 136 12.95 1.52 -9.94
C TYR A 136 11.45 1.30 -10.10
N LEU A 137 10.67 1.39 -9.01
CA LEU A 137 9.24 1.13 -9.02
C LEU A 137 8.45 2.23 -9.75
N LEU A 138 8.75 3.48 -9.44
CA LEU A 138 7.89 4.62 -9.76
C LEU A 138 8.27 5.27 -11.08
N ASN A 139 9.58 5.35 -11.36
CA ASN A 139 10.12 6.12 -12.47
C ASN A 139 10.57 5.23 -13.63
N LEU A 140 11.36 4.19 -13.33
CA LEU A 140 11.94 3.32 -14.36
C LEU A 140 11.08 2.11 -14.71
N LYS A 141 10.05 1.81 -13.92
CA LYS A 141 9.16 0.64 -14.08
C LYS A 141 9.91 -0.70 -14.11
N GLN A 142 11.04 -0.75 -13.41
CA GLN A 142 11.88 -1.93 -13.25
C GLN A 142 11.50 -2.66 -11.96
N TYR A 143 10.32 -3.28 -11.96
CA TYR A 143 9.70 -3.82 -10.74
C TYR A 143 10.52 -4.91 -10.04
N ALA A 144 11.26 -5.74 -10.79
CA ALA A 144 12.17 -6.73 -10.22
C ALA A 144 13.33 -6.08 -9.46
N ASN A 145 13.94 -5.02 -10.03
CA ASN A 145 15.03 -4.29 -9.38
C ASN A 145 14.53 -3.53 -8.13
N ALA A 146 13.30 -3.00 -8.19
CA ALA A 146 12.64 -2.41 -7.03
C ALA A 146 12.47 -3.43 -5.90
N GLN A 147 11.90 -4.60 -6.23
CA GLN A 147 11.71 -5.70 -5.28
C GLN A 147 13.02 -6.16 -4.65
N GLN A 148 14.12 -6.23 -5.43
CA GLN A 148 15.44 -6.56 -4.92
C GLN A 148 15.94 -5.51 -3.91
N SER A 149 15.83 -4.22 -4.24
CA SER A 149 16.27 -3.12 -3.37
C SER A 149 15.52 -3.11 -2.04
N TYR A 150 14.19 -3.27 -2.07
CA TYR A 150 13.37 -3.37 -0.85
C TYR A 150 13.67 -4.64 -0.05
N SER A 151 13.94 -5.76 -0.72
CA SER A 151 14.28 -7.02 -0.03
C SER A 151 15.64 -6.94 0.66
N GLU A 152 16.60 -6.28 0.02
CA GLU A 152 17.90 -6.01 0.64
C GLU A 152 17.76 -5.10 1.86
N LEU A 153 16.94 -4.04 1.79
CA LEU A 153 16.64 -3.18 2.93
C LEU A 153 16.06 -3.97 4.09
N LEU A 154 15.01 -4.77 3.84
CA LEU A 154 14.34 -5.56 4.87
C LEU A 154 15.22 -6.65 5.48
N SER A 155 16.22 -7.14 4.73
CA SER A 155 17.18 -8.13 5.20
C SER A 155 18.28 -7.52 6.06
N ARG A 156 18.83 -6.38 5.61
CA ARG A 156 20.02 -5.77 6.22
C ARG A 156 19.69 -4.75 7.30
N PHE A 157 18.53 -4.10 7.18
CA PHE A 157 18.09 -3.03 8.06
C PHE A 157 16.62 -3.25 8.50
N PRO A 158 16.29 -4.42 9.10
CA PRO A 158 14.91 -4.79 9.43
C PRO A 158 14.23 -3.79 10.37
N ASP A 159 14.97 -3.14 11.25
CA ASP A 159 14.46 -2.16 12.23
C ASP A 159 14.52 -0.71 11.75
N SER A 160 14.84 -0.46 10.47
CA SER A 160 14.89 0.91 9.94
C SER A 160 13.50 1.55 9.91
N GLU A 161 13.45 2.89 10.00
CA GLU A 161 12.20 3.66 9.81
C GLU A 161 11.56 3.42 8.43
N PHE A 162 12.35 2.96 7.45
CA PHE A 162 11.89 2.64 6.11
C PHE A 162 11.30 1.24 5.97
N SER A 163 11.46 0.36 6.97
CA SER A 163 11.10 -1.07 6.83
C SER A 163 9.60 -1.27 6.56
N TYR A 164 8.74 -0.51 7.23
CA TYR A 164 7.29 -0.58 6.98
C TYR A 164 6.97 -0.23 5.52
N LEU A 165 7.44 0.94 5.06
CA LEU A 165 7.21 1.41 3.71
C LEU A 165 7.88 0.52 2.66
N ALA A 166 9.08 0.00 2.93
CA ALA A 166 9.80 -0.90 2.03
C ALA A 166 9.02 -2.20 1.80
N ARG A 167 8.43 -2.78 2.87
CA ARG A 167 7.58 -3.97 2.74
C ARG A 167 6.32 -3.67 1.94
N GLN A 168 5.67 -2.51 2.17
CA GLN A 168 4.54 -2.09 1.35
C GLN A 168 4.92 -1.91 -0.13
N ARG A 169 6.02 -1.20 -0.42
CA ARG A 169 6.49 -0.97 -1.79
C ARG A 169 6.96 -2.25 -2.48
N ARG A 170 7.46 -3.23 -1.72
CA ARG A 170 7.74 -4.57 -2.23
C ARG A 170 6.47 -5.30 -2.66
N ALA A 171 5.41 -5.22 -1.85
CA ALA A 171 4.09 -5.75 -2.21
C ALA A 171 3.56 -5.09 -3.49
N GLU A 172 3.65 -3.75 -3.60
CA GLU A 172 3.28 -3.00 -4.81
C GLU A 172 4.10 -3.46 -6.03
N SER A 173 5.39 -3.71 -5.87
CA SER A 173 6.25 -4.24 -6.95
C SER A 173 5.75 -5.61 -7.43
N TYR A 174 5.29 -6.49 -6.53
CA TYR A 174 4.65 -7.76 -6.92
C TYR A 174 3.34 -7.57 -7.66
N VAL A 175 2.52 -6.59 -7.27
CA VAL A 175 1.27 -6.25 -8.00
C VAL A 175 1.59 -5.85 -9.44
N GLU A 176 2.56 -4.97 -9.63
CA GLU A 176 2.98 -4.50 -10.97
C GLU A 176 3.57 -5.62 -11.83
N MET A 177 4.16 -6.65 -11.21
CA MET A 177 4.62 -7.86 -11.90
C MET A 177 3.51 -8.88 -12.18
N GLY A 178 2.26 -8.62 -11.78
CA GLY A 178 1.16 -9.58 -11.88
C GLY A 178 1.24 -10.75 -10.89
N ARG A 179 2.15 -10.67 -9.92
CA ARG A 179 2.42 -11.68 -8.90
C ARG A 179 1.52 -11.47 -7.68
N THR A 180 0.22 -11.64 -7.88
CA THR A 180 -0.79 -11.23 -6.90
C THR A 180 -0.73 -11.97 -5.58
N TYR A 181 -0.45 -13.28 -5.58
CA TYR A 181 -0.39 -14.05 -4.33
C TYR A 181 0.82 -13.65 -3.48
N GLU A 182 1.96 -13.37 -4.11
CA GLU A 182 3.13 -12.82 -3.41
C GLU A 182 2.86 -11.43 -2.87
N ALA A 183 2.17 -10.56 -3.62
CA ALA A 183 1.75 -9.25 -3.12
C ALA A 183 0.86 -9.36 -1.88
N ILE A 184 -0.13 -10.26 -1.90
CA ILE A 184 -1.03 -10.50 -0.76
C ILE A 184 -0.23 -11.02 0.44
N ALA A 185 0.69 -11.97 0.23
CA ALA A 185 1.54 -12.48 1.30
C ALA A 185 2.41 -11.38 1.94
N GLU A 186 2.94 -10.46 1.14
CA GLU A 186 3.68 -9.30 1.66
C GLU A 186 2.80 -8.37 2.50
N TYR A 187 1.57 -8.10 2.05
CA TYR A 187 0.62 -7.30 2.82
C TYR A 187 0.18 -7.98 4.12
N GLU A 188 -0.04 -9.30 4.11
CA GLU A 188 -0.36 -10.05 5.35
C GLU A 188 0.81 -10.02 6.33
N ASN A 189 2.04 -10.15 5.83
CA ASN A 189 3.22 -10.07 6.67
C ASN A 189 3.44 -8.67 7.29
N LEU A 190 2.88 -7.59 6.73
CA LEU A 190 2.89 -6.28 7.40
C LEU A 190 2.17 -6.35 8.75
N PHE A 191 1.07 -7.10 8.85
CA PHE A 191 0.33 -7.21 10.10
C PHE A 191 1.05 -8.02 11.18
N ILE A 192 2.00 -8.87 10.78
CA ILE A 192 2.84 -9.63 11.70
C ILE A 192 4.01 -8.75 12.16
N ALA A 193 4.69 -8.10 11.22
CA ALA A 193 5.86 -7.26 11.52
C ALA A 193 5.50 -5.94 12.20
N PHE A 194 4.30 -5.40 11.92
CA PHE A 194 3.81 -4.12 12.45
C PHE A 194 2.36 -4.27 12.94
N PRO A 195 2.14 -4.93 14.09
CA PRO A 195 0.79 -5.24 14.59
C PRO A 195 -0.08 -4.00 14.86
N GLU A 196 0.56 -2.91 15.31
CA GLU A 196 -0.08 -1.64 15.70
C GLU A 196 -0.25 -0.65 14.53
N THR A 197 -0.20 -1.12 13.26
CA THR A 197 -0.39 -0.22 12.12
C THR A 197 -1.82 0.33 12.03
N ASP A 198 -1.93 1.66 11.97
CA ASP A 198 -3.20 2.37 11.75
C ASP A 198 -3.78 2.14 10.34
N ASP A 199 -2.95 1.72 9.38
CA ASP A 199 -3.36 1.51 7.98
C ASP A 199 -4.03 0.14 7.74
N ARG A 200 -4.28 -0.65 8.80
CA ARG A 200 -4.81 -2.02 8.67
C ARG A 200 -6.03 -2.11 7.76
N ARG A 201 -7.01 -1.21 7.91
CA ARG A 201 -8.22 -1.19 7.08
C ARG A 201 -7.92 -0.85 5.62
N ARG A 202 -7.00 0.08 5.36
CA ARG A 202 -6.56 0.44 4.01
C ARG A 202 -5.88 -0.74 3.33
N ILE A 203 -4.97 -1.42 4.03
CA ILE A 203 -4.28 -2.60 3.50
C ILE A 203 -5.27 -3.75 3.23
N ARG A 204 -6.23 -3.98 4.13
CA ARG A 204 -7.30 -4.98 3.91
C ARG A 204 -8.14 -4.67 2.68
N LEU A 205 -8.46 -3.40 2.44
CA LEU A 205 -9.14 -2.97 1.22
C LEU A 205 -8.29 -3.29 -0.02
N THR A 206 -6.98 -3.03 0.01
CA THR A 206 -6.07 -3.38 -1.08
C THR A 206 -6.01 -4.90 -1.33
N ILE A 207 -5.92 -5.72 -0.28
CA ILE A 207 -5.95 -7.19 -0.42
C ILE A 207 -7.28 -7.63 -1.04
N ALA A 208 -8.41 -7.07 -0.61
CA ALA A 208 -9.72 -7.36 -1.17
C ALA A 208 -9.81 -7.02 -2.66
N ASP A 209 -9.31 -5.85 -3.07
CA ASP A 209 -9.24 -5.42 -4.47
C ASP A 209 -8.36 -6.35 -5.31
N LEU A 210 -7.26 -6.87 -4.74
CA LEU A 210 -6.40 -7.85 -5.41
C LEU A 210 -7.13 -9.19 -5.64
N TYR A 211 -7.85 -9.70 -4.65
CA TYR A 211 -8.69 -10.88 -4.83
C TYR A 211 -9.82 -10.66 -5.83
N HIS A 212 -10.44 -9.47 -5.81
CA HIS A 212 -11.49 -9.10 -6.76
C HIS A 212 -10.96 -9.10 -8.20
N LYS A 213 -9.77 -8.51 -8.43
CA LYS A 213 -9.13 -8.49 -9.75
C LYS A 213 -8.80 -9.89 -10.27
N GLN A 214 -8.55 -10.84 -9.37
CA GLN A 214 -8.34 -12.26 -9.70
C GLN A 214 -9.64 -13.06 -9.81
N HIS A 215 -10.80 -12.41 -9.77
CA HIS A 215 -12.11 -13.03 -9.77
C HIS A 215 -12.35 -14.00 -8.60
N ASN A 216 -11.52 -13.94 -7.55
CA ASN A 216 -11.72 -14.69 -6.32
C ASN A 216 -12.68 -13.93 -5.41
N TYR A 217 -13.94 -13.82 -5.85
CA TYR A 217 -14.94 -12.99 -5.22
C TYR A 217 -15.30 -13.42 -3.79
N SER A 218 -15.14 -14.70 -3.46
CA SER A 218 -15.39 -15.19 -2.10
C SER A 218 -14.34 -14.65 -1.12
N GLN A 219 -13.05 -14.66 -1.49
CA GLN A 219 -12.01 -14.06 -0.67
C GLN A 219 -12.10 -12.53 -0.68
N ALA A 220 -12.40 -11.92 -1.82
CA ALA A 220 -12.58 -10.48 -1.91
C ALA A 220 -13.68 -9.98 -0.95
N GLU A 221 -14.86 -10.60 -0.97
CA GLU A 221 -15.95 -10.25 -0.06
C GLU A 221 -15.56 -10.42 1.41
N ALA A 222 -14.85 -11.50 1.76
CA ALA A 222 -14.38 -11.72 3.13
C ALA A 222 -13.39 -10.64 3.59
N GLU A 223 -12.48 -10.21 2.71
CA GLU A 223 -11.52 -9.15 3.03
C GLU A 223 -12.18 -7.75 3.08
N TYR A 224 -13.14 -7.46 2.21
CA TYR A 224 -13.96 -6.24 2.33
C TYR A 224 -14.75 -6.22 3.63
N GLN A 225 -15.27 -7.35 4.10
CA GLN A 225 -15.98 -7.46 5.37
C GLN A 225 -15.08 -7.04 6.55
N LYS A 226 -13.82 -7.48 6.55
CA LYS A 226 -12.83 -7.06 7.56
C LYS A 226 -12.55 -5.54 7.57
N VAL A 227 -12.83 -4.83 6.47
CA VAL A 227 -12.68 -3.35 6.42
C VAL A 227 -13.80 -2.65 7.17
N ILE A 228 -14.99 -3.25 7.27
CA ILE A 228 -16.19 -2.65 7.86
C ILE A 228 -16.54 -3.19 9.25
N ASP A 229 -16.01 -4.36 9.63
CA ASP A 229 -16.26 -4.99 10.92
C ASP A 229 -15.84 -4.09 12.09
N GLY A 230 -16.82 -3.67 12.91
CA GLY A 230 -16.61 -2.81 14.08
C GLY A 230 -16.17 -1.37 13.77
N ALA A 231 -16.10 -0.98 12.50
CA ALA A 231 -15.61 0.33 12.08
C ALA A 231 -16.72 1.39 12.03
N HIS A 232 -16.36 2.64 12.33
CA HIS A 232 -17.21 3.78 12.00
C HIS A 232 -17.35 3.94 10.48
N TYR A 233 -18.48 4.47 10.04
CA TYR A 233 -18.69 4.75 8.63
C TYR A 233 -17.81 5.93 8.18
N ASP A 234 -16.99 5.68 7.17
CA ASP A 234 -16.10 6.63 6.53
C ASP A 234 -15.93 6.26 5.05
N SER A 235 -15.01 6.91 4.36
CA SER A 235 -14.73 6.66 2.93
C SER A 235 -14.33 5.20 2.65
N LEU A 236 -13.53 4.57 3.52
CA LEU A 236 -13.11 3.17 3.34
C LEU A 236 -14.29 2.22 3.52
N SER A 237 -15.14 2.46 4.52
CA SER A 237 -16.36 1.70 4.75
C SER A 237 -17.31 1.81 3.57
N GLN A 238 -17.49 3.04 3.05
CA GLN A 238 -18.29 3.29 1.84
C GLN A 238 -17.80 2.46 0.65
N THR A 239 -16.49 2.50 0.36
CA THR A 239 -15.91 1.70 -0.73
C THR A 239 -16.15 0.21 -0.51
N ALA A 240 -15.89 -0.31 0.68
CA ALA A 240 -16.09 -1.72 0.99
C ALA A 240 -17.56 -2.16 0.84
N TYR A 241 -18.52 -1.39 1.36
CA TYR A 241 -19.95 -1.69 1.19
C TYR A 241 -20.36 -1.69 -0.29
N LEU A 242 -19.90 -0.72 -1.09
CA LEU A 242 -20.19 -0.68 -2.53
C LEU A 242 -19.62 -1.91 -3.27
N ARG A 243 -18.41 -2.34 -2.91
CA ARG A 243 -17.77 -3.54 -3.49
C ARG A 243 -18.48 -4.83 -3.07
N ILE A 244 -18.83 -4.98 -1.79
CA ILE A 244 -19.62 -6.11 -1.27
C ILE A 244 -20.98 -6.19 -1.98
N GLY A 245 -21.66 -5.05 -2.12
CA GLY A 245 -22.92 -4.95 -2.84
C GLY A 245 -22.77 -5.42 -4.30
N GLY A 246 -21.72 -4.96 -4.98
CA GLY A 246 -21.45 -5.30 -6.37
C GLY A 246 -21.18 -6.79 -6.56
N ILE A 247 -20.35 -7.39 -5.72
CA ILE A 247 -20.08 -8.83 -5.73
C ILE A 247 -21.38 -9.63 -5.55
N ASN A 248 -22.18 -9.27 -4.55
CA ASN A 248 -23.41 -10.00 -4.25
C ASN A 248 -24.46 -9.84 -5.36
N GLN A 249 -24.56 -8.66 -5.98
CA GLN A 249 -25.54 -8.40 -7.03
C GLN A 249 -25.14 -9.01 -8.39
N LEU A 250 -23.89 -8.82 -8.82
CA LEU A 250 -23.47 -9.12 -10.19
C LEU A 250 -22.89 -10.54 -10.35
N VAL A 251 -22.30 -11.10 -9.30
CA VAL A 251 -21.59 -12.38 -9.38
C VAL A 251 -22.36 -13.49 -8.67
N ARG A 252 -22.86 -13.20 -7.47
CA ARG A 252 -23.45 -14.24 -6.60
C ARG A 252 -24.97 -14.32 -6.66
N GLU A 253 -25.61 -13.36 -7.32
CA GLU A 253 -27.08 -13.22 -7.39
C GLU A 253 -27.76 -13.22 -6.01
N ARG A 254 -27.04 -12.74 -4.99
CA ARG A 254 -27.52 -12.61 -3.60
C ARG A 254 -28.07 -11.21 -3.39
N TYR A 255 -29.19 -10.92 -4.04
CA TYR A 255 -29.75 -9.58 -4.09
C TYR A 255 -30.10 -9.02 -2.71
N ASP A 256 -30.57 -9.83 -1.75
CA ASP A 256 -30.85 -9.37 -0.38
C ASP A 256 -29.59 -8.82 0.32
N LYS A 257 -28.45 -9.50 0.15
CA LYS A 257 -27.17 -9.03 0.71
C LYS A 257 -26.66 -7.78 0.00
N ALA A 258 -26.86 -7.70 -1.31
CA ALA A 258 -26.49 -6.52 -2.07
C ALA A 258 -27.28 -5.29 -1.62
N ILE A 259 -28.60 -5.43 -1.51
CA ILE A 259 -29.50 -4.38 -1.00
C ILE A 259 -29.04 -3.92 0.38
N ALA A 260 -28.78 -4.84 1.32
CA ALA A 260 -28.33 -4.47 2.66
C ALA A 260 -27.03 -3.65 2.65
N ALA A 261 -26.05 -4.03 1.83
CA ALA A 261 -24.79 -3.29 1.70
C ALA A 261 -25.00 -1.89 1.10
N TYR A 262 -25.81 -1.78 0.03
CA TYR A 262 -26.11 -0.49 -0.58
C TYR A 262 -26.97 0.41 0.31
N SER A 263 -27.92 -0.14 1.06
CA SER A 263 -28.71 0.60 2.05
C SER A 263 -27.81 1.27 3.06
N LYS A 264 -26.77 0.57 3.55
CA LYS A 264 -25.81 1.16 4.48
C LYS A 264 -25.08 2.37 3.90
N VAL A 265 -24.77 2.35 2.61
CA VAL A 265 -24.16 3.50 1.91
C VAL A 265 -25.17 4.63 1.77
N ALA A 266 -26.38 4.35 1.30
CA ALA A 266 -27.42 5.36 1.07
C ALA A 266 -27.79 6.13 2.36
N GLU A 267 -27.86 5.40 3.49
CA GLU A 267 -28.18 5.95 4.81
C GLU A 267 -27.06 6.83 5.38
N MET A 268 -25.80 6.41 5.22
CA MET A 268 -24.67 6.99 5.96
C MET A 268 -23.86 8.01 5.15
N THR A 269 -23.89 7.94 3.82
CA THR A 269 -23.12 8.86 2.98
C THR A 269 -23.69 10.27 3.04
N GLY A 270 -22.81 11.28 3.04
CA GLY A 270 -23.19 12.69 2.84
C GLY A 270 -23.20 13.09 1.36
N ASP A 271 -22.57 12.32 0.49
CA ASP A 271 -22.45 12.63 -0.94
C ASP A 271 -23.73 12.25 -1.69
N HIS A 272 -24.39 13.26 -2.27
CA HIS A 272 -25.62 13.07 -3.02
C HIS A 272 -25.46 12.11 -4.21
N LYS A 273 -24.36 12.17 -4.96
CA LYS A 273 -24.13 11.31 -6.13
C LYS A 273 -23.95 9.85 -5.70
N VAL A 274 -23.23 9.62 -4.61
CA VAL A 274 -23.04 8.27 -4.07
C VAL A 274 -24.36 7.72 -3.52
N ARG A 275 -25.16 8.55 -2.83
CA ARG A 275 -26.48 8.14 -2.35
C ARG A 275 -27.39 7.73 -3.50
N LEU A 276 -27.46 8.54 -4.56
CA LEU A 276 -28.22 8.21 -5.76
C LEU A 276 -27.77 6.87 -6.34
N GLN A 277 -26.47 6.66 -6.53
CA GLN A 277 -25.92 5.41 -7.04
C GLN A 277 -26.34 4.20 -6.20
N ALA A 278 -26.25 4.30 -4.87
CA ALA A 278 -26.66 3.23 -3.96
C ALA A 278 -28.17 2.94 -4.06
N LEU A 279 -29.01 3.98 -4.10
CA LEU A 279 -30.47 3.85 -4.24
C LEU A 279 -30.88 3.20 -5.58
N TYR A 280 -30.19 3.51 -6.68
CA TYR A 280 -30.40 2.80 -7.94
C TYR A 280 -30.07 1.31 -7.83
N ASN A 281 -28.93 0.97 -7.24
CA ASN A 281 -28.54 -0.42 -7.08
C ASN A 281 -29.51 -1.19 -6.17
N ILE A 282 -30.05 -0.54 -5.13
CA ILE A 282 -31.13 -1.10 -4.29
C ILE A 282 -32.38 -1.37 -5.11
N ALA A 283 -32.83 -0.41 -5.93
CA ALA A 283 -34.01 -0.59 -6.78
C ALA A 283 -33.84 -1.74 -7.78
N ASP A 284 -32.66 -1.84 -8.42
CA ASP A 284 -32.33 -2.96 -9.29
C ASP A 284 -32.29 -4.29 -8.54
N GLY A 285 -31.75 -4.32 -7.31
CA GLY A 285 -31.79 -5.49 -6.44
C GLY A 285 -33.22 -5.93 -6.12
N TYR A 286 -34.12 -5.01 -5.78
CA TYR A 286 -35.53 -5.33 -5.55
C TYR A 286 -36.22 -5.85 -6.81
N ALA A 287 -35.95 -5.26 -7.97
CA ALA A 287 -36.50 -5.74 -9.24
C ALA A 287 -36.04 -7.17 -9.57
N LYS A 288 -34.78 -7.51 -9.27
CA LYS A 288 -34.26 -8.89 -9.42
C LYS A 288 -34.92 -9.89 -8.48
N LEU A 289 -35.45 -9.43 -7.35
CA LEU A 289 -36.26 -10.22 -6.42
C LEU A 289 -37.76 -10.21 -6.76
N TYR A 290 -38.14 -9.65 -7.91
CA TYR A 290 -39.54 -9.45 -8.33
C TYR A 290 -40.38 -8.58 -7.36
N LYS A 291 -39.71 -7.84 -6.48
CA LYS A 291 -40.31 -6.87 -5.55
C LYS A 291 -40.45 -5.52 -6.23
N PHE A 292 -41.23 -5.47 -7.31
CA PHE A 292 -41.33 -4.28 -8.17
C PHE A 292 -41.89 -3.06 -7.46
N ASP A 293 -42.80 -3.23 -6.50
CA ASP A 293 -43.34 -2.11 -5.73
C ASP A 293 -42.26 -1.45 -4.86
N ASP A 294 -41.41 -2.24 -4.21
CA ASP A 294 -40.27 -1.74 -3.44
C ASP A 294 -39.26 -1.02 -4.35
N ALA A 295 -38.95 -1.62 -5.52
CA ALA A 295 -38.06 -1.01 -6.51
C ALA A 295 -38.56 0.37 -6.97
N ILE A 296 -39.84 0.47 -7.32
CA ILE A 296 -40.48 1.73 -7.76
C ILE A 296 -40.49 2.75 -6.62
N ASN A 297 -40.80 2.32 -5.39
CA ASN A 297 -40.82 3.21 -4.22
C ASN A 297 -39.44 3.81 -3.94
N VAL A 298 -38.37 3.02 -4.09
CA VAL A 298 -36.99 3.52 -3.96
C VAL A 298 -36.68 4.55 -5.04
N LEU A 299 -37.01 4.28 -6.30
CA LEU A 299 -36.78 5.22 -7.40
C LEU A 299 -37.56 6.53 -7.23
N LYS A 300 -38.78 6.49 -6.71
CA LYS A 300 -39.56 7.71 -6.43
C LYS A 300 -38.88 8.65 -5.43
N GLN A 301 -38.07 8.13 -4.50
CA GLN A 301 -37.33 8.97 -3.54
C GLN A 301 -36.26 9.83 -4.22
N ILE A 302 -35.84 9.46 -5.43
CA ILE A 302 -34.77 10.11 -6.17
C ILE A 302 -35.23 10.75 -7.48
N ALA A 303 -36.54 10.71 -7.79
CA ALA A 303 -37.12 11.12 -9.07
C ALA A 303 -37.10 12.64 -9.34
N ASP A 304 -36.45 13.43 -8.51
CA ASP A 304 -36.30 14.87 -8.69
C ASP A 304 -34.92 15.23 -9.25
N GLY A 305 -34.82 16.39 -9.91
CA GLY A 305 -33.55 16.93 -10.43
C GLY A 305 -33.13 16.41 -11.81
N GLU A 306 -31.84 16.49 -12.13
CA GLU A 306 -31.29 16.24 -13.47
C GLU A 306 -31.60 14.85 -14.03
N GLN A 307 -31.85 13.86 -13.18
CA GLN A 307 -32.05 12.47 -13.56
C GLN A 307 -33.52 12.07 -13.62
N ARG A 308 -34.44 13.00 -13.36
CA ARG A 308 -35.88 12.75 -13.29
C ARG A 308 -36.43 11.95 -14.45
N GLU A 309 -36.16 12.39 -15.68
CA GLU A 309 -36.69 11.74 -16.89
C GLU A 309 -36.20 10.28 -17.00
N PHE A 310 -34.93 10.04 -16.67
CA PHE A 310 -34.37 8.70 -16.65
C PHE A 310 -35.04 7.81 -15.57
N ILE A 311 -35.27 8.37 -14.39
CA ILE A 311 -35.91 7.65 -13.28
C ILE A 311 -37.36 7.32 -13.61
N GLU A 312 -38.11 8.28 -14.17
CA GLU A 312 -39.49 8.08 -14.62
C GLU A 312 -39.56 6.97 -15.69
N LYS A 313 -38.62 6.95 -16.63
CA LYS A 313 -38.49 5.86 -17.61
C LYS A 313 -38.25 4.51 -16.92
N ARG A 314 -37.33 4.45 -15.97
CA ARG A 314 -37.02 3.21 -15.23
C ARG A 314 -38.20 2.71 -14.39
N ILE A 315 -38.95 3.62 -13.77
CA ILE A 315 -40.20 3.29 -13.07
C ILE A 315 -41.20 2.64 -14.03
N LYS A 316 -41.38 3.21 -15.23
CA LYS A 316 -42.27 2.65 -16.25
C LYS A 316 -41.82 1.24 -16.67
N GLU A 317 -40.53 1.02 -16.88
CA GLU A 317 -39.98 -0.30 -17.18
C GLU A 317 -40.31 -1.34 -16.09
N PHE A 318 -40.20 -0.97 -14.81
CA PHE A 318 -40.57 -1.86 -13.71
C PHE A 318 -42.08 -2.10 -13.61
N GLN A 319 -42.92 -1.13 -13.95
CA GLN A 319 -44.38 -1.33 -14.04
C GLN A 319 -44.74 -2.34 -15.13
N GLU A 320 -44.12 -2.23 -16.31
CA GLU A 320 -44.33 -3.18 -17.40
C GLU A 320 -43.84 -4.58 -17.04
N GLN A 321 -42.69 -4.70 -16.37
CA GLN A 321 -42.18 -6.00 -15.88
C GLN A 321 -43.11 -6.62 -14.84
N LYS A 322 -43.64 -5.80 -13.91
CA LYS A 322 -44.63 -6.23 -12.92
C LYS A 322 -45.90 -6.77 -13.58
N GLN A 323 -46.43 -6.06 -14.57
CA GLN A 323 -47.62 -6.48 -15.30
C GLN A 323 -47.38 -7.82 -16.01
N LYS A 324 -46.28 -7.94 -16.77
CA LYS A 324 -45.92 -9.18 -17.46
C LYS A 324 -45.76 -10.36 -16.51
N HIS A 325 -45.14 -10.15 -15.34
CA HIS A 325 -44.98 -11.19 -14.33
C HIS A 325 -46.33 -11.62 -13.73
N THR A 326 -47.26 -10.69 -13.55
CA THR A 326 -48.60 -10.97 -13.00
C THR A 326 -49.48 -11.71 -14.02
N GLU A 327 -49.34 -11.38 -15.31
CA GLU A 327 -50.08 -12.00 -16.42
C GLU A 327 -49.49 -13.33 -16.91
N ALA A 328 -48.30 -13.71 -16.41
CA ALA A 328 -47.64 -14.96 -16.79
C ALA A 328 -48.49 -16.17 -16.34
N PRO A 329 -48.75 -17.16 -17.23
CA PRO A 329 -49.50 -18.36 -16.86
C PRO A 329 -48.79 -19.06 -15.69
N GLN A 330 -49.53 -19.33 -14.61
CA GLN A 330 -49.05 -20.23 -13.56
C GLN A 330 -48.85 -21.61 -14.19
N VAL A 331 -47.60 -22.04 -14.37
CA VAL A 331 -47.32 -23.39 -14.85
C VAL A 331 -47.65 -24.34 -13.70
N ASP A 332 -48.81 -25.00 -13.82
CA ASP A 332 -49.22 -26.09 -12.94
C ASP A 332 -48.33 -27.30 -13.22
N TRP A 333 -47.28 -27.47 -12.41
CA TRP A 333 -46.43 -28.66 -12.42
C TRP A 333 -47.11 -29.79 -11.65
N GLY A 334 -48.30 -30.18 -12.11
CA GLY A 334 -49.09 -31.26 -11.52
C GLY A 334 -48.22 -32.45 -11.09
N HIS A 335 -48.45 -32.86 -9.83
CA HIS A 335 -47.71 -33.80 -8.98
C HIS A 335 -47.01 -35.00 -9.63
#